data_AF-A0A6V7VAJ5-F1
#
_entry.id   AF-A0A6V7VAJ5-F1
#
_cell.length_a   1.000
_cell.length_b   1.000
_cell.length_c   1.000
_cell.angle_alpha   90.00
_cell.angle_beta   90.00
_cell.angle_gamma   90.00
#
_symmetry.space_group_name_H-M   'P 1'
#
loop_
_entity.id
_entity.type
_entity.pdbx_description
1 polymer ?
#
loop_
_entity_poly.entity_id
_entity_poly.type
_entity_poly.pdbx_seq_one_letter_code
_entity_poly.pdbx_strand_id
1 'polypeptide(L)'
;MKLIYFFLLIFIFKKLICCNSELTDKQINCVADYLLIGKNLQTEIFAENINGEWKIQRGISENISKEIKFNRKEMGRIMGVKYTKYCFRKNKKLVNRDGNVLEVKNIFDKIKNKYLILSENYQKKLEEQSFCLANFLFKHFGPDYASGRTIDNLIEDDFEAIRNNCKICFGEKSYVVFSKWKRAMLKENQITEEFIEDLEKCNKILKN
;
A
#
# COMPACT_ATOMS: atom_id res chain seq x y z
N MET A 1 26.28 -23.26 -43.00
CA MET A 1 25.90 -23.94 -41.74
C MET A 1 25.88 -23.01 -40.50
N LYS A 2 26.77 -22.00 -40.38
CA LYS A 2 26.78 -21.06 -39.23
C LYS A 2 25.57 -20.10 -39.16
N LEU A 3 24.97 -19.72 -40.30
CA LEU A 3 23.83 -18.79 -40.34
C LEU A 3 22.55 -19.37 -39.69
N ILE A 4 22.31 -20.68 -39.88
CA ILE A 4 21.12 -21.37 -39.34
C ILE A 4 21.15 -21.40 -37.81
N TYR A 5 22.34 -21.64 -37.22
CA TYR A 5 22.53 -21.61 -35.76
C TYR A 5 22.25 -20.22 -35.17
N PHE A 6 22.64 -19.15 -35.87
CA PHE A 6 22.40 -17.78 -35.41
C PHE A 6 20.89 -17.45 -35.39
N PHE A 7 20.13 -17.84 -36.42
CA PHE A 7 18.68 -17.66 -36.42
C PHE A 7 17.96 -18.54 -35.39
N LEU A 8 18.43 -19.77 -35.16
CA LEU A 8 17.94 -20.65 -34.09
C LEU A 8 18.19 -20.05 -32.70
N LEU A 9 19.38 -19.49 -32.46
CA LEU A 9 19.72 -18.77 -31.23
C LEU A 9 18.82 -17.55 -31.03
N ILE A 10 18.60 -16.72 -32.07
CA ILE A 10 17.69 -15.57 -31.97
C ILE A 10 16.25 -16.01 -31.68
N PHE A 11 15.77 -17.12 -32.25
CA PHE A 11 14.45 -17.66 -31.96
C PHE A 11 14.35 -18.19 -30.53
N ILE A 12 15.38 -18.87 -30.03
CA ILE A 12 15.47 -19.36 -28.65
C ILE A 12 15.53 -18.19 -27.66
N PHE A 13 16.35 -17.16 -27.93
CA PHE A 13 16.42 -15.94 -27.13
C PHE A 13 15.12 -15.13 -27.18
N LYS A 14 14.47 -14.99 -28.34
CA LYS A 14 13.12 -14.38 -28.43
C LYS A 14 12.09 -15.17 -27.63
N LYS A 15 12.12 -16.50 -27.63
CA LYS A 15 11.23 -17.33 -26.79
C LYS A 15 11.55 -17.21 -25.30
N LEU A 16 12.83 -17.12 -24.91
CA LEU A 16 13.27 -16.90 -23.53
C LEU A 16 12.92 -15.49 -23.02
N ILE A 17 12.94 -14.48 -23.89
CA ILE A 17 12.56 -13.10 -23.55
C ILE A 17 11.01 -12.93 -23.51
N CYS A 18 10.23 -13.91 -23.98
CA CYS A 18 8.80 -13.72 -24.21
C CYS A 18 7.85 -13.89 -23.01
N CYS A 19 8.33 -14.15 -21.78
CA CYS A 19 7.43 -14.58 -20.69
C CYS A 19 7.61 -13.96 -19.31
N ASN A 20 8.37 -12.88 -19.14
CA ASN A 20 8.23 -12.03 -17.94
C ASN A 20 7.50 -10.74 -18.31
N SER A 21 6.23 -10.85 -18.71
CA SER A 21 5.37 -9.67 -18.72
C SER A 21 5.14 -9.27 -17.27
N GLU A 22 5.88 -8.26 -16.81
CA GLU A 22 5.67 -7.62 -15.52
C GLU A 22 4.19 -7.24 -15.39
N LEU A 23 3.60 -7.52 -14.22
CA LEU A 23 2.19 -7.22 -14.01
C LEU A 23 1.99 -5.71 -14.05
N THR A 24 0.90 -5.28 -14.70
CA THR A 24 0.54 -3.86 -14.73
C THR A 24 0.06 -3.39 -13.35
N ASP A 25 0.22 -2.11 -13.03
CA ASP A 25 -0.28 -1.52 -11.78
C ASP A 25 -1.77 -1.85 -11.57
N LYS A 26 -2.58 -1.71 -12.63
CA LYS A 26 -4.01 -2.05 -12.61
C LYS A 26 -4.32 -3.50 -12.18
N GLN A 27 -3.41 -4.45 -12.43
CA GLN A 27 -3.55 -5.84 -11.97
C GLN A 27 -3.22 -5.97 -10.48
N ILE A 28 -2.19 -5.26 -10.02
CA ILE A 28 -1.70 -5.27 -8.64
C ILE A 28 -2.69 -4.50 -7.74
N ASN A 29 -3.01 -3.26 -8.09
CA ASN A 29 -3.84 -2.35 -7.30
C ASN A 29 -5.21 -2.96 -7.01
N CYS A 30 -5.86 -3.61 -7.98
CA CYS A 30 -7.20 -4.14 -7.73
C CYS A 30 -7.23 -5.30 -6.71
N VAL A 31 -6.11 -6.01 -6.59
CA VAL A 31 -5.94 -7.03 -5.55
C VAL A 31 -5.56 -6.37 -4.22
N ALA A 32 -4.63 -5.42 -4.24
CA ALA A 32 -4.26 -4.65 -3.04
C ALA A 32 -5.47 -3.96 -2.40
N ASP A 33 -6.28 -3.27 -3.19
CA ASP A 33 -7.49 -2.58 -2.75
C ASP A 33 -8.50 -3.55 -2.13
N TYR A 34 -8.67 -4.74 -2.70
CA TYR A 34 -9.54 -5.78 -2.12
C TYR A 34 -8.96 -6.34 -0.81
N LEU A 35 -7.65 -6.55 -0.71
CA LEU A 35 -7.03 -7.01 0.52
C LEU A 35 -7.15 -5.96 1.65
N LEU A 36 -7.06 -4.67 1.31
CA LEU A 36 -7.34 -3.58 2.24
C LEU A 36 -8.79 -3.62 2.71
N ILE A 37 -9.76 -3.61 1.80
CA ILE A 37 -11.18 -3.42 2.16
C ILE A 37 -11.86 -4.72 2.59
N GLY A 38 -11.66 -5.79 1.83
CA GLY A 38 -12.33 -7.07 2.02
C GLY A 38 -11.65 -8.00 3.02
N LYS A 39 -10.35 -7.83 3.27
CA LYS A 39 -9.60 -8.62 4.26
C LYS A 39 -9.09 -7.79 5.44
N ASN A 40 -9.31 -6.47 5.42
CA ASN A 40 -8.87 -5.54 6.47
C ASN A 40 -7.38 -5.66 6.79
N LEU A 41 -6.55 -5.90 5.76
CA LEU A 41 -5.11 -6.00 5.97
C LEU A 41 -4.49 -4.63 6.21
N GLN A 42 -3.59 -4.58 7.18
CA GLN A 42 -2.81 -3.39 7.47
C GLN A 42 -1.88 -3.07 6.30
N THR A 43 -1.79 -1.78 5.97
CA THR A 43 -0.85 -1.28 4.96
C THR A 43 0.44 -0.82 5.61
N GLU A 44 1.52 -0.92 4.86
CA GLU A 44 2.83 -0.38 5.21
C GLU A 44 3.15 0.81 4.31
N ILE A 45 3.85 1.80 4.87
CA ILE A 45 4.46 2.88 4.10
C ILE A 45 5.87 2.43 3.76
N PHE A 46 6.26 2.55 2.50
CA PHE A 46 7.60 2.25 2.04
C PHE A 46 8.06 3.31 1.02
N ALA A 47 9.37 3.41 0.82
CA ALA A 47 9.96 4.31 -0.17
C ALA A 47 10.69 3.49 -1.24
N GLU A 48 10.55 3.93 -2.49
CA GLU A 48 11.30 3.39 -3.63
C GLU A 48 11.99 4.52 -4.39
N ASN A 49 13.25 4.31 -4.76
CA ASN A 49 13.95 5.23 -5.64
C ASN A 49 13.67 4.86 -7.10
N ILE A 50 12.91 5.71 -7.79
CA ILE A 50 12.52 5.52 -9.19
C ILE A 50 13.09 6.68 -9.99
N ASN A 51 14.07 6.40 -10.86
CA ASN A 51 14.75 7.39 -11.69
C ASN A 51 15.42 8.53 -10.90
N GLY A 52 15.98 8.22 -9.72
CA GLY A 52 16.64 9.22 -8.87
C GLY A 52 15.69 9.98 -7.94
N GLU A 53 14.38 9.72 -8.02
CA GLU A 53 13.38 10.33 -7.14
C GLU A 53 12.87 9.30 -6.13
N TRP A 54 12.85 9.70 -4.86
CA TRP A 54 12.20 8.92 -3.81
C TRP A 54 10.69 9.05 -3.91
N LYS A 55 10.01 7.94 -4.16
CA LYS A 55 8.55 7.85 -4.14
C LYS A 55 8.09 7.15 -2.87
N ILE A 56 7.22 7.82 -2.13
CA ILE A 56 6.57 7.24 -0.95
C ILE A 56 5.27 6.61 -1.39
N GLN A 57 5.08 5.35 -1.01
CA GLN A 57 3.92 4.57 -1.42
C GLN A 57 3.34 3.80 -0.24
N ARG A 58 2.09 3.38 -0.41
CA ARG A 58 1.43 2.46 0.51
C ARG A 58 1.09 1.15 -0.18
N GLY A 59 1.38 0.06 0.52
CA GLY A 59 1.14 -1.26 -0.01
C GLY A 59 0.92 -2.30 1.09
N ILE A 60 0.60 -3.51 0.64
CA ILE A 60 0.39 -4.66 1.51
C ILE A 60 1.57 -5.60 1.33
N SER A 61 2.26 -5.89 2.43
CA SER A 61 3.45 -6.73 2.45
C SER A 61 3.16 -8.17 2.05
N GLU A 62 4.08 -8.78 1.31
CA GLU A 62 4.08 -10.20 0.99
C GLU A 62 3.90 -11.06 2.24
N ASN A 63 4.58 -10.72 3.33
CA ASN A 63 4.61 -11.52 4.56
C ASN A 63 3.21 -11.75 5.17
N ILE A 64 2.30 -10.79 5.01
CA ILE A 64 0.95 -10.87 5.60
C ILE A 64 -0.12 -11.31 4.60
N SER A 65 0.19 -11.34 3.30
CA SER A 65 -0.83 -11.50 2.26
C SER A 65 -0.57 -12.61 1.26
N LYS A 66 0.65 -13.14 1.15
CA LYS A 66 1.05 -14.12 0.13
C LYS A 66 0.13 -15.34 0.06
N GLU A 67 -0.24 -15.89 1.21
CA GLU A 67 -1.04 -17.13 1.28
C GLU A 67 -2.55 -16.89 1.14
N ILE A 68 -2.99 -15.63 0.98
CA ILE A 68 -4.40 -15.31 0.84
C ILE A 68 -4.90 -15.71 -0.54
N LYS A 69 -6.10 -16.29 -0.54
CA LYS A 69 -6.87 -16.61 -1.74
C LYS A 69 -8.25 -16.01 -1.58
N PHE A 70 -8.83 -15.59 -2.69
CA PHE A 70 -10.20 -15.10 -2.68
C PHE A 70 -10.91 -15.46 -3.97
N ASN A 71 -12.22 -15.63 -3.85
CA ASN A 71 -13.05 -16.00 -4.98
C ASN A 71 -13.81 -14.79 -5.54
N ARG A 72 -14.19 -14.90 -6.80
CA ARG A 72 -14.90 -13.86 -7.54
C ARG A 72 -16.23 -13.46 -6.90
N LYS A 73 -16.96 -14.41 -6.30
CA LYS A 73 -18.26 -14.10 -5.67
C LYS A 73 -18.07 -13.27 -4.41
N GLU A 74 -17.09 -13.62 -3.59
CA GLU A 74 -16.72 -12.90 -2.36
C GLU A 74 -16.30 -11.46 -2.67
N MET A 75 -15.36 -11.26 -3.59
CA MET A 75 -14.96 -9.92 -4.04
C MET A 75 -16.15 -9.15 -4.63
N GLY A 76 -17.03 -9.83 -5.38
CA GLY A 76 -18.25 -9.26 -5.96
C GLY A 76 -19.21 -8.66 -4.94
N ARG A 77 -19.33 -9.29 -3.77
CA ARG A 77 -20.19 -8.80 -2.66
C ARG A 77 -19.62 -7.55 -1.99
N ILE A 78 -18.30 -7.46 -1.88
CA ILE A 78 -17.61 -6.39 -1.14
C ILE A 78 -17.32 -5.18 -2.05
N MET A 79 -16.71 -5.41 -3.21
CA MET A 79 -16.23 -4.37 -4.12
C MET A 79 -17.22 -4.06 -5.25
N GLY A 80 -18.32 -4.80 -5.33
CA GLY A 80 -19.28 -4.73 -6.42
C GLY A 80 -18.89 -5.54 -7.64
N VAL A 81 -19.90 -5.97 -8.39
CA VAL A 81 -19.77 -6.90 -9.54
C VAL A 81 -18.93 -6.28 -10.67
N LYS A 82 -19.08 -4.98 -10.94
CA LYS A 82 -18.39 -4.28 -12.03
C LYS A 82 -16.87 -4.25 -11.79
N TYR A 83 -16.44 -3.82 -10.61
CA TYR A 83 -15.03 -3.75 -10.22
C TYR A 83 -14.41 -5.15 -10.18
N THR A 84 -15.14 -6.12 -9.62
CA THR A 84 -14.71 -7.52 -9.56
C THR A 84 -14.51 -8.14 -10.94
N LYS A 85 -15.46 -7.95 -11.86
CA LYS A 85 -15.33 -8.40 -13.26
C LYS A 85 -14.11 -7.78 -13.92
N TYR A 86 -13.86 -6.50 -13.67
CA TYR A 86 -12.66 -5.81 -14.15
C TYR A 86 -11.38 -6.45 -13.60
N CYS A 87 -11.27 -6.65 -12.29
CA CYS A 87 -10.08 -7.19 -11.64
C CYS A 87 -9.77 -8.62 -12.12
N PHE A 88 -10.77 -9.52 -12.13
CA PHE A 88 -10.59 -10.89 -12.62
C PHE A 88 -10.25 -10.94 -14.11
N ARG A 89 -10.83 -10.04 -14.93
CA ARG A 89 -10.48 -9.95 -16.36
C ARG A 89 -9.02 -9.53 -16.56
N LYS A 90 -8.52 -8.58 -15.77
CA LYS A 90 -7.13 -8.12 -15.82
C LYS A 90 -6.17 -9.20 -15.33
N ASN A 91 -6.56 -9.95 -14.31
CA ASN A 91 -5.77 -11.03 -13.73
C ASN A 91 -6.05 -12.42 -14.32
N LYS A 92 -6.68 -12.54 -15.49
CA LYS A 92 -7.15 -13.82 -16.05
C LYS A 92 -6.10 -14.96 -16.09
N LYS A 93 -4.82 -14.62 -16.26
CA LYS A 93 -3.70 -15.58 -16.31
C LYS A 93 -3.24 -16.08 -14.93
N LEU A 94 -3.75 -15.46 -13.85
CA LEU A 94 -3.40 -15.75 -12.44
C LEU A 94 -4.56 -16.41 -11.69
N VAL A 95 -5.72 -16.48 -12.33
CA VAL A 95 -6.92 -17.12 -11.79
C VAL A 95 -6.85 -18.61 -12.09
N ASN A 96 -7.41 -19.44 -11.21
CA ASN A 96 -7.53 -20.88 -11.42
C ASN A 96 -8.28 -21.23 -12.73
N ARG A 97 -8.22 -22.51 -13.14
CA ARG A 97 -8.83 -22.97 -14.40
C ARG A 97 -10.33 -22.64 -14.52
N ASP A 98 -11.04 -22.64 -13.40
CA ASP A 98 -12.48 -22.31 -13.35
C ASP A 98 -12.76 -20.80 -13.44
N GLY A 99 -11.72 -19.95 -13.47
CA GLY A 99 -11.88 -18.50 -13.59
C GLY A 99 -12.47 -17.84 -12.34
N ASN A 100 -12.43 -18.52 -11.19
CA ASN A 100 -13.16 -18.13 -9.97
C ASN A 100 -12.28 -17.78 -8.78
N VAL A 101 -11.05 -18.30 -8.69
CA VAL A 101 -10.17 -18.10 -7.53
C VAL A 101 -8.87 -17.46 -7.96
N LEU A 102 -8.48 -16.37 -7.29
CA LEU A 102 -7.21 -15.70 -7.45
C LEU A 102 -6.37 -15.94 -6.19
N GLU A 103 -5.13 -16.42 -6.37
CA GLU A 103 -4.16 -16.62 -5.30
C GLU A 103 -3.15 -15.47 -5.29
N VAL A 104 -3.01 -14.78 -4.17
CA VAL A 104 -2.15 -13.60 -4.06
C VAL A 104 -0.68 -13.95 -4.32
N LYS A 105 -0.25 -15.15 -3.91
CA LYS A 105 1.05 -15.72 -4.25
C LYS A 105 1.39 -15.62 -5.74
N ASN A 106 0.44 -15.90 -6.64
CA ASN A 106 0.66 -15.83 -8.08
C ASN A 106 0.98 -14.41 -8.59
N ILE A 107 0.63 -13.38 -7.83
CA ILE A 107 0.98 -11.99 -8.11
C ILE A 107 2.39 -11.72 -7.63
N PHE A 108 2.71 -12.07 -6.37
CA PHE A 108 4.07 -11.92 -5.82
C PHE A 108 5.13 -12.67 -6.63
N ASP A 109 4.82 -13.87 -7.11
CA ASP A 109 5.72 -14.65 -7.96
C ASP A 109 6.04 -13.96 -9.31
N LYS A 110 5.31 -12.89 -9.67
CA LYS A 110 5.47 -12.15 -10.95
C LYS A 110 5.90 -10.70 -10.80
N ILE A 111 5.93 -10.17 -9.58
CA ILE A 111 6.42 -8.82 -9.32
C ILE A 111 7.77 -8.92 -8.60
N LYS A 112 8.62 -7.93 -8.79
CA LYS A 112 9.88 -7.83 -8.04
C LYS A 112 9.71 -7.12 -6.70
N ASN A 113 8.55 -6.52 -6.48
CA ASN A 113 8.23 -5.75 -5.29
C ASN A 113 7.73 -6.65 -4.15
N LYS A 114 8.17 -6.37 -2.92
CA LYS A 114 7.70 -7.03 -1.69
C LYS A 114 6.30 -6.55 -1.27
N TYR A 115 5.76 -5.55 -1.96
CA TYR A 115 4.50 -4.90 -1.66
C TYR A 115 3.53 -4.96 -2.84
N LEU A 116 2.25 -5.17 -2.55
CA LEU A 116 1.18 -4.86 -3.47
C LEU A 116 0.77 -3.41 -3.28
N ILE A 117 1.13 -2.57 -4.24
CA ILE A 117 0.85 -1.14 -4.21
C ILE A 117 -0.65 -0.91 -4.34
N LEU A 118 -1.21 -0.05 -3.48
CA LEU A 118 -2.63 0.35 -3.53
C LEU A 118 -2.90 1.28 -4.71
N SER A 119 -4.16 1.36 -5.16
CA SER A 119 -4.51 2.39 -6.15
C SER A 119 -4.31 3.81 -5.57
N GLU A 120 -4.01 4.77 -6.44
CA GLU A 120 -3.80 6.18 -6.06
C GLU A 120 -4.92 6.73 -5.18
N ASN A 121 -6.17 6.36 -5.46
CA ASN A 121 -7.32 6.77 -4.66
C ASN A 121 -7.21 6.30 -3.20
N TYR A 122 -6.87 5.03 -2.95
CA TYR A 122 -6.71 4.53 -1.58
C TYR A 122 -5.43 5.03 -0.92
N GLN A 123 -4.34 5.22 -1.68
CA GLN A 123 -3.12 5.85 -1.15
C GLN A 123 -3.43 7.25 -0.61
N LYS A 124 -4.14 8.08 -1.39
CA LYS A 124 -4.55 9.43 -0.98
C LYS A 124 -5.47 9.41 0.25
N LYS A 125 -6.50 8.56 0.27
CA LYS A 125 -7.42 8.46 1.44
C LYS A 125 -6.69 8.02 2.71
N LEU A 126 -5.76 7.06 2.61
CA LEU A 126 -4.97 6.62 3.76
C LEU A 126 -3.98 7.68 4.24
N GLU A 127 -3.44 8.48 3.32
CA GLU A 127 -2.60 9.63 3.65
C GLU A 127 -3.40 10.71 4.39
N GLU A 128 -4.55 11.11 3.85
CA GLU A 128 -5.48 12.05 4.49
C GLU A 128 -5.91 11.57 5.88
N GLN A 129 -6.26 10.28 6.01
CA GLN A 129 -6.59 9.68 7.30
C GLN A 129 -5.41 9.72 8.26
N SER A 130 -4.21 9.36 7.80
CA SER A 130 -3.01 9.34 8.66
C SER A 130 -2.66 10.74 9.14
N PHE A 131 -2.78 11.75 8.27
CA PHE A 131 -2.59 13.15 8.63
C PHE A 131 -3.64 13.63 9.64
N CYS A 132 -4.92 13.29 9.41
CA CYS A 132 -5.99 13.59 10.36
C CYS A 132 -5.73 12.97 11.73
N LEU A 133 -5.38 11.69 11.76
CA LEU A 133 -5.06 10.98 13.00
C LEU A 133 -3.84 11.60 13.68
N ALA A 134 -2.78 11.91 12.95
CA ALA A 134 -1.60 12.53 13.54
C ALA A 134 -1.90 13.91 14.16
N ASN A 135 -2.73 14.74 13.51
CA ASN A 135 -3.21 16.00 14.07
C ASN A 135 -4.11 15.79 15.29
N PHE A 136 -5.01 14.81 15.25
CA PHE A 136 -5.84 14.44 16.39
C PHE A 136 -4.97 14.10 17.60
N LEU A 137 -3.91 13.32 17.41
CA LEU A 137 -3.00 12.97 18.49
C LEU A 137 -2.22 14.15 19.02
N PHE A 138 -1.73 14.99 18.11
CA PHE A 138 -1.04 16.19 18.50
C PHE A 138 -1.95 17.14 19.29
N LYS A 139 -3.22 17.30 18.88
CA LYS A 139 -4.24 18.12 19.56
C LYS A 139 -4.51 17.62 20.98
N HIS A 140 -4.71 16.31 21.16
CA HIS A 140 -5.18 15.75 22.43
C HIS A 140 -4.06 15.38 23.41
N PHE A 141 -2.87 15.04 22.91
CA PHE A 141 -1.76 14.58 23.74
C PHE A 141 -0.54 15.50 23.70
N GLY A 142 -0.52 16.49 22.80
CA GLY A 142 0.58 17.43 22.67
C GLY A 142 1.86 16.84 22.09
N PRO A 143 2.96 17.61 22.10
CA PRO A 143 4.23 17.23 21.48
C PRO A 143 4.95 16.10 22.23
N ASP A 144 4.65 15.84 23.50
CA ASP A 144 5.31 14.77 24.28
C ASP A 144 5.03 13.37 23.73
N TYR A 145 3.95 13.24 22.96
CA TYR A 145 3.54 12.01 22.26
C TYR A 145 3.92 12.02 20.77
N ALA A 146 4.58 13.08 20.31
CA ALA A 146 5.19 13.18 18.99
C ALA A 146 6.71 13.15 19.13
N SER A 147 7.41 12.34 18.35
CA SER A 147 8.87 12.45 18.25
C SER A 147 9.23 13.69 17.42
N GLY A 148 9.30 14.85 18.06
CA GLY A 148 9.81 16.07 17.44
C GLY A 148 11.31 15.98 17.20
N ARG A 149 11.74 16.10 15.94
CA ARG A 149 13.13 16.37 15.57
C ARG A 149 13.13 17.42 14.48
N THR A 150 14.09 18.34 14.55
CA THR A 150 14.45 19.19 13.42
C THR A 150 14.91 18.27 12.28
N ILE A 151 14.29 18.43 11.12
CA ILE A 151 14.59 17.62 9.95
C ILE A 151 15.73 18.29 9.19
N ASP A 152 16.82 17.56 8.97
CA ASP A 152 17.82 17.92 7.97
C ASP A 152 17.26 17.58 6.58
N ASN A 153 17.43 18.48 5.61
CA ASN A 153 16.83 18.37 4.28
C ASN A 153 17.48 17.29 3.38
N LEU A 154 18.52 16.60 3.86
CA LEU A 154 19.18 15.55 3.11
C LEU A 154 18.36 14.24 3.26
N ILE A 155 18.10 13.57 2.13
CA ILE A 155 17.45 12.25 2.10
C ILE A 155 18.49 11.25 1.61
N GLU A 156 19.12 10.55 2.54
CA GLU A 156 20.16 9.55 2.27
C GLU A 156 19.57 8.14 2.08
N ASP A 157 18.41 7.85 2.67
CA ASP A 157 17.79 6.53 2.66
C ASP A 157 16.24 6.53 2.60
N ASP A 158 15.67 5.32 2.57
CA ASP A 158 14.22 5.08 2.52
C ASP A 158 13.52 5.58 3.79
N PHE A 159 14.16 5.44 4.94
CA PHE A 159 13.63 5.85 6.22
C PHE A 159 13.53 7.38 6.36
N GLU A 160 14.53 8.12 5.88
CA GLU A 160 14.51 9.58 5.79
C GLU A 160 13.47 10.07 4.78
N ALA A 161 13.32 9.38 3.65
CA ALA A 161 12.29 9.70 2.67
C ALA A 161 10.89 9.59 3.29
N ILE A 162 10.61 8.49 4.01
CA ILE A 162 9.34 8.28 4.71
C ILE A 162 9.13 9.33 5.80
N ARG A 163 10.16 9.62 6.61
CA ARG A 163 10.11 10.66 7.66
C ARG A 163 9.71 12.02 7.11
N ASN A 164 10.34 12.43 6.02
CA ASN A 164 10.11 13.74 5.41
C ASN A 164 8.70 13.87 4.86
N ASN A 165 8.10 12.77 4.40
CA ASN A 165 6.70 12.74 3.95
C ASN A 165 5.70 12.79 5.12
N CYS A 166 6.05 12.26 6.29
CA CYS A 166 5.17 12.19 7.46
C CYS A 166 5.31 13.38 8.43
N LYS A 167 5.89 14.51 7.99
CA LYS A 167 6.11 15.67 8.84
C LYS A 167 4.86 16.54 9.02
N ILE A 168 4.68 17.07 10.22
CA ILE A 168 3.71 18.11 10.57
C ILE A 168 4.48 19.38 10.92
N CYS A 169 4.08 20.51 10.37
CA CYS A 169 4.66 21.81 10.72
C CYS A 169 3.86 22.45 11.86
N PHE A 170 4.54 22.87 12.93
CA PHE A 170 3.96 23.61 14.04
C PHE A 170 4.91 24.73 14.46
N GLY A 171 4.50 25.99 14.22
CA GLY A 171 5.40 27.13 14.28
C GLY A 171 6.53 27.01 13.25
N GLU A 172 7.77 27.28 13.67
CA GLU A 172 8.98 27.15 12.84
C GLU A 172 9.58 25.73 12.85
N LYS A 173 8.93 24.77 13.52
CA LYS A 173 9.45 23.41 13.71
C LYS A 173 8.64 22.38 12.91
N SER A 174 9.33 21.34 12.44
CA SER A 174 8.71 20.15 11.87
C SER A 174 8.75 19.00 12.88
N TYR A 175 7.68 18.21 12.93
CA TYR A 175 7.51 17.08 13.83
C TYR A 175 7.16 15.84 13.01
N VAL A 176 7.76 14.69 13.32
CA VAL A 176 7.37 13.42 12.70
C VAL A 176 6.59 12.61 13.74
N VAL A 177 5.30 12.40 13.48
CA VAL A 177 4.45 11.60 14.37
C VAL A 177 4.59 10.14 14.00
N PHE A 178 5.51 9.44 14.67
CA PHE A 178 5.60 7.99 14.56
C PHE A 178 4.58 7.34 15.49
N SER A 179 3.76 6.45 14.94
CA SER A 179 2.79 5.63 15.65
C SER A 179 3.47 4.52 16.50
N LYS A 180 4.44 4.84 17.36
CA LYS A 180 4.93 3.92 18.41
C LYS A 180 3.97 3.94 19.60
N TRP A 181 2.72 3.57 19.34
CA TRP A 181 1.61 3.60 20.30
C TRP A 181 1.68 2.60 21.45
N LYS A 182 2.72 1.77 21.53
CA LYS A 182 2.91 0.83 22.64
C LYS A 182 3.06 1.49 24.03
N ARG A 183 2.98 2.82 24.16
CA ARG A 183 3.16 3.55 25.43
C ARG A 183 2.04 4.52 25.84
N ALA A 184 1.05 4.80 24.99
CA ALA A 184 -0.07 5.64 25.40
C ALA A 184 -1.22 4.75 25.90
N MET A 185 -1.17 4.36 27.18
CA MET A 185 -2.39 3.89 27.85
C MET A 185 -3.27 5.12 28.07
N LEU A 186 -4.25 5.31 27.18
CA LEU A 186 -5.36 6.23 27.38
C LEU A 186 -5.96 5.96 28.75
N LYS A 187 -5.96 6.97 29.64
CA LYS A 187 -6.73 6.87 30.88
C LYS A 187 -8.20 7.14 30.54
N GLU A 188 -9.13 6.38 31.11
CA GLU A 188 -10.58 6.51 30.82
C GLU A 188 -11.10 7.95 31.00
N ASN A 189 -10.51 8.71 31.92
CA ASN A 189 -10.85 10.11 32.17
C ASN A 189 -10.39 11.10 31.08
N GLN A 190 -9.69 10.64 30.05
CA GLN A 190 -9.24 11.45 28.91
C GLN A 190 -10.14 11.25 27.66
N ILE A 191 -11.12 10.34 27.73
CA ILE A 191 -12.05 10.07 26.62
C ILE A 191 -13.28 10.96 26.81
N THR A 192 -13.30 12.10 26.12
CA THR A 192 -14.45 13.01 26.05
C THR A 192 -15.31 12.71 24.83
N GLU A 193 -16.52 13.27 24.76
CA GLU A 193 -17.35 13.22 23.54
C GLU A 193 -16.62 13.85 22.34
N GLU A 194 -15.98 15.00 22.53
CA GLU A 194 -15.14 15.66 21.52
C GLU A 194 -14.01 14.75 21.00
N PHE A 195 -13.38 13.98 21.90
CA PHE A 195 -12.34 13.01 21.53
C PHE A 195 -12.89 11.93 20.59
N ILE A 196 -14.08 11.39 20.90
CA ILE A 196 -14.73 10.37 20.07
C ILE A 196 -15.12 10.95 18.72
N GLU A 197 -15.72 12.14 18.69
CA GLU A 197 -16.15 12.82 17.47
C GLU A 197 -14.97 13.11 16.51
N ASP A 198 -13.86 13.62 17.03
CA ASP A 198 -12.66 13.90 16.24
C ASP A 198 -12.06 12.60 15.67
N LEU A 199 -11.98 11.53 16.47
CA LEU A 199 -11.47 10.24 16.03
C LEU A 199 -12.36 9.62 14.94
N GLU A 200 -13.68 9.68 15.12
CA GLU A 200 -14.64 9.22 14.12
C GLU A 200 -14.53 10.00 12.81
N LYS A 201 -14.32 11.32 12.89
CA LYS A 201 -14.14 12.17 11.70
C LYS A 201 -12.94 11.71 10.89
N CYS A 202 -11.82 11.39 11.52
CA CYS A 202 -10.66 10.83 10.82
C CYS A 202 -10.95 9.46 10.21
N ASN A 203 -11.66 8.58 10.94
CA ASN A 203 -11.97 7.22 10.47
C ASN A 203 -13.00 7.16 9.33
N LYS A 204 -13.82 8.21 9.14
CA LYS A 204 -14.79 8.31 8.04
C LYS A 204 -14.12 8.55 6.68
N ILE A 205 -12.86 9.01 6.64
CA ILE A 205 -12.13 9.31 5.38
C ILE A 205 -11.96 8.08 4.48
N LEU A 206 -11.79 6.88 5.03
CA LEU A 206 -11.69 5.66 4.21
C LEU A 206 -13.05 5.15 3.70
N LYS A 207 -14.15 5.55 4.33
CA LYS A 207 -15.50 5.03 4.05
C LYS A 207 -16.23 5.81 2.96
N ASN A 208 -15.87 7.08 2.77
CA ASN A 208 -16.35 7.97 1.70
C ASN A 208 -15.34 7.97 0.57
#